data_AF-A0A1I5T9G8-F1
#
_entry.id   AF-A0A1I5T9G8-F1
#
_cell.length_a   1.000
_cell.length_b   1.000
_cell.length_c   1.000
_cell.angle_alpha   90.00
_cell.angle_beta   90.00
_cell.angle_gamma   90.00
#
_symmetry.space_group_name_H-M   'P 1'
#
loop_
_entity.id
_entity.type
_entity.pdbx_description
1 polymer ?
#
loop_
_entity_poly.entity_id
_entity_poly.type
_entity_poly.pdbx_seq_one_letter_code
_entity_poly.pdbx_strand_id
1 'polypeptide(L)'
;MPAIIEFVTPTEHQKLVEEVAYLRLLVADLLDSLDDEVNTSTALRLTGIKSRTTLIAERNRPETLLRYSSHGRSISYSRASCLAYKRAWRIKQ
;
A
#
# COMPACT_ATOMS: atom_id res chain seq x y z
N MET A 1 -25.92 20.62 22.32
CA MET A 1 -25.53 20.90 20.92
C MET A 1 -26.80 20.83 20.08
N PRO A 2 -27.23 21.90 19.40
CA PRO A 2 -28.40 21.82 18.54
C PRO A 2 -28.10 20.92 17.34
N ALA A 3 -29.06 20.04 17.00
CA ALA A 3 -28.98 19.21 15.80
C ALA A 3 -29.24 20.11 14.58
N ILE A 4 -28.25 20.23 13.69
CA ILE A 4 -28.40 20.89 12.40
C ILE A 4 -29.02 19.85 11.46
N ILE A 5 -30.26 20.09 11.02
CA ILE A 5 -30.91 19.26 10.01
C ILE A 5 -30.61 19.89 8.65
N GLU A 6 -29.59 19.39 7.96
CA GLU A 6 -29.33 19.73 6.57
C GLU A 6 -30.26 18.92 5.66
N PHE A 7 -31.08 19.62 4.88
CA PHE A 7 -31.93 18.99 3.88
C PHE A 7 -31.10 18.70 2.63
N VAL A 8 -30.74 17.43 2.44
CA VAL A 8 -30.05 16.96 1.23
C VAL A 8 -31.07 16.77 0.12
N THR A 9 -30.87 17.45 -1.01
CA THR A 9 -31.74 17.25 -2.18
C THR A 9 -31.54 15.84 -2.76
N PRO A 10 -32.55 15.25 -3.44
CA PRO A 10 -32.40 13.95 -4.09
C PRO A 10 -31.20 13.91 -5.06
N THR A 11 -30.90 15.02 -5.71
CA THR A 11 -29.76 15.17 -6.63
C THR A 11 -28.42 15.15 -5.90
N GLU A 12 -28.30 15.83 -4.77
CA GLU A 12 -27.08 15.80 -3.94
C GLU A 12 -26.85 14.41 -3.34
N HIS A 13 -27.92 13.75 -2.90
CA HIS A 13 -27.86 12.38 -2.43
C HIS A 13 -27.38 11.44 -3.54
N GLN A 14 -27.93 11.57 -4.75
CA GLN A 14 -27.54 10.76 -5.90
C GLN A 14 -26.05 10.95 -6.26
N LYS A 15 -25.56 12.19 -6.27
CA LYS A 15 -24.14 12.48 -6.50
C LYS A 15 -23.24 11.85 -5.44
N LEU A 16 -23.62 11.93 -4.17
CA LEU A 16 -22.90 11.29 -3.07
C LEU A 16 -22.86 9.76 -3.23
N VAL A 17 -23.97 9.14 -3.64
CA VAL A 17 -24.03 7.70 -3.89
C VAL A 17 -23.10 7.29 -5.03
N GLU A 18 -23.09 8.04 -6.13
CA GLU A 18 -22.20 7.80 -7.28
C GLU A 18 -20.72 7.97 -6.91
N GLU A 19 -20.40 9.02 -6.16
CA GLU A 19 -19.04 9.26 -5.68
C GLU A 19 -18.56 8.15 -4.73
N VAL A 20 -19.41 7.73 -3.79
CA VAL A 20 -19.10 6.59 -2.90
C VAL A 20 -18.91 5.30 -3.69
N ALA A 21 -19.72 5.04 -4.72
CA ALA A 21 -19.56 3.88 -5.57
C ALA A 21 -18.23 3.91 -6.33
N TYR A 22 -17.88 5.07 -6.90
CA TYR A 22 -16.60 5.28 -7.58
C TYR A 22 -15.40 5.07 -6.65
N LEU A 23 -15.44 5.67 -5.45
CA LEU A 23 -14.36 5.52 -4.46
C LEU A 23 -14.19 4.07 -4.02
N ARG A 24 -15.28 3.31 -3.88
CA ARG A 24 -15.22 1.88 -3.56
C ARG A 24 -14.51 1.08 -4.65
N LEU A 25 -14.80 1.35 -5.92
CA LEU A 25 -14.12 0.72 -7.05
C LEU A 25 -12.63 1.07 -7.04
N LEU A 26 -12.29 2.34 -6.89
CA LEU A 26 -10.90 2.79 -6.84
C LEU A 26 -10.12 2.14 -5.68
N VAL A 27 -10.75 2.00 -4.50
CA VAL A 27 -10.14 1.32 -3.36
C VAL A 27 -9.91 -0.16 -3.66
N ALA A 28 -10.86 -0.84 -4.30
CA ALA A 28 -10.69 -2.24 -4.69
C ALA A 28 -9.51 -2.41 -5.65
N ASP A 29 -9.44 -1.61 -6.72
CA ASP A 29 -8.34 -1.67 -7.70
C ASP A 29 -6.97 -1.40 -7.04
N LEU A 30 -6.92 -0.47 -6.08
CA LEU A 30 -5.70 -0.16 -5.34
C LEU A 30 -5.29 -1.30 -4.39
N LEU A 31 -6.25 -1.99 -3.78
CA LEU A 31 -5.99 -3.16 -2.94
C LEU A 31 -5.46 -4.32 -3.77
N ASP A 32 -6.07 -4.59 -4.93
CA ASP A 32 -5.58 -5.61 -5.87
C ASP A 32 -4.14 -5.29 -6.33
N SER A 33 -3.86 -4.03 -6.65
CA SER A 33 -2.52 -3.57 -7.00
C SER A 33 -1.48 -3.73 -5.88
N LEU A 34 -1.91 -3.82 -4.62
CA LEU A 34 -1.03 -4.01 -3.46
C LEU A 34 -0.65 -5.48 -3.25
N ASP A 35 -1.47 -6.41 -3.72
CA ASP A 35 -1.24 -7.85 -3.64
C ASP A 35 -0.19 -8.33 -4.67
N ASP A 36 0.16 -7.49 -5.64
CA ASP A 36 1.21 -7.76 -6.62
C ASP A 36 2.60 -7.99 -5.99
N GLU A 37 3.32 -8.94 -6.58
CA GLU A 37 4.75 -9.12 -6.36
C GLU A 37 5.58 -8.24 -7.30
N VAL A 38 6.65 -7.66 -6.78
CA VAL A 38 7.56 -6.76 -7.51
C VAL A 38 8.99 -7.26 -7.53
N ASN A 39 9.72 -6.92 -8.59
CA ASN A 39 11.14 -7.24 -8.70
C ASN A 39 12.01 -6.43 -7.72
N THR A 40 13.29 -6.82 -7.61
CA THR A 40 14.25 -6.19 -6.68
C THR A 40 14.44 -4.69 -6.94
N SER A 41 14.48 -4.23 -8.19
CA SER A 41 14.65 -2.80 -8.50
C SER A 41 13.46 -1.97 -8.03
N THR A 42 12.25 -2.48 -8.22
CA THR A 42 11.03 -1.85 -7.73
C THR A 42 10.96 -1.87 -6.20
N ALA A 43 11.34 -2.99 -5.57
CA ALA A 43 11.40 -3.10 -4.11
C ALA A 43 12.35 -2.05 -3.49
N LEU A 44 13.53 -1.81 -4.08
CA LEU A 44 14.46 -0.77 -3.63
C LEU A 44 13.81 0.63 -3.66
N ARG A 45 13.11 0.96 -4.76
CA ARG A 45 12.40 2.24 -4.89
C ARG A 45 11.26 2.39 -3.87
N LEU A 46 10.49 1.32 -3.64
CA LEU A 46 9.36 1.33 -2.73
C LEU A 46 9.78 1.39 -1.27
N THR A 47 10.85 0.68 -0.89
CA THR A 47 11.40 0.69 0.48
C THR A 47 12.22 1.94 0.78
N GLY A 48 12.81 2.57 -0.25
CA GLY A 48 13.76 3.66 -0.09
C GLY A 48 15.19 3.20 0.22
N ILE A 49 15.46 1.89 0.20
CA ILE A 49 16.79 1.33 0.41
C ILE A 49 17.64 1.56 -0.84
N LYS A 50 18.87 2.04 -0.65
CA LYS A 50 19.76 2.46 -1.76
C LYS A 50 20.57 1.33 -2.39
N SER A 51 20.75 0.21 -1.71
CA SER A 51 21.60 -0.89 -2.19
C SER A 51 20.91 -2.26 -2.06
N ARG A 52 21.22 -3.15 -3.01
CA ARG A 52 20.71 -4.53 -2.98
C ARG A 52 21.20 -5.30 -1.76
N THR A 53 22.45 -5.10 -1.36
CA THR A 53 23.04 -5.76 -0.19
C THR A 53 22.33 -5.36 1.09
N THR A 54 22.01 -4.07 1.27
CA THR A 54 21.20 -3.60 2.40
C THR A 54 19.79 -4.18 2.35
N LEU A 55 19.14 -4.24 1.18
CA LEU A 55 17.81 -4.86 1.07
C LEU A 55 17.82 -6.34 1.48
N ILE A 56 18.86 -7.09 1.11
CA ILE A 56 19.04 -8.49 1.52
C ILE A 56 19.29 -8.59 3.04
N ALA A 57 20.07 -7.68 3.61
CA ALA A 57 20.27 -7.65 5.05
C ALA A 57 18.96 -7.35 5.79
N GLU A 58 18.20 -6.34 5.35
CA GLU A 58 16.94 -5.90 5.96
C GLU A 58 15.84 -6.96 5.86
N ARG A 59 15.70 -7.66 4.73
CA ARG A 59 14.71 -8.74 4.59
C ARG A 59 15.06 -9.99 5.41
N ASN A 60 16.32 -10.13 5.82
CA ASN A 60 16.78 -11.26 6.63
C ASN A 60 16.78 -10.94 8.14
N ARG A 61 16.46 -9.69 8.52
CA ARG A 61 16.36 -9.32 9.94
C ARG A 61 15.18 -10.02 10.60
N PRO A 62 15.31 -10.42 11.88
CA PRO A 62 14.17 -10.87 12.65
C PRO A 62 13.11 -9.76 12.68
N GLU A 63 11.83 -10.16 12.59
CA GLU A 63 10.67 -9.25 12.62
C GLU A 63 10.64 -8.20 11.50
N THR A 64 11.34 -8.43 10.39
CA THR A 64 11.25 -7.56 9.23
C THR A 64 9.85 -7.56 8.63
N LEU A 65 9.39 -6.37 8.22
CA LEU A 65 8.11 -6.24 7.51
C LEU A 65 8.21 -6.68 6.04
N LEU A 66 9.42 -6.87 5.51
CA LEU A 66 9.63 -7.25 4.11
C LEU A 66 9.24 -8.71 3.89
N ARG A 67 8.28 -8.93 3.00
CA ARG A 67 7.89 -10.27 2.56
C ARG A 67 8.39 -10.49 1.14
N TYR A 68 9.01 -11.64 0.91
CA TYR A 68 9.55 -12.00 -0.40
C TYR A 68 9.33 -13.48 -0.67
N SER A 69 9.23 -13.82 -1.95
CA SER A 69 9.21 -15.19 -2.44
C SER A 69 10.45 -15.45 -3.30
N SER A 70 10.88 -16.71 -3.33
CA SER A 70 12.03 -17.15 -4.12
C SER A 70 11.63 -18.30 -5.03
N HIS A 71 11.74 -18.09 -6.32
CA HIS A 71 11.49 -19.11 -7.34
C HIS A 71 12.79 -19.34 -8.11
N GLY A 72 13.55 -20.34 -7.67
CA GLY A 72 14.90 -20.61 -8.16
C GLY A 72 15.85 -19.44 -7.86
N ARG A 73 16.40 -18.82 -8.91
CA ARG A 73 17.29 -17.64 -8.78
C ARG A 73 16.53 -16.30 -8.73
N SER A 74 15.23 -16.32 -9.04
CA SER A 74 14.40 -15.13 -9.05
C SER A 74 13.86 -14.84 -7.66
N ILE A 75 13.93 -13.57 -7.26
CA ILE A 75 13.37 -13.05 -6.02
C ILE A 75 12.36 -11.96 -6.38
N SER A 76 11.18 -12.06 -5.81
CA SER A 76 10.12 -11.07 -5.87
C SER A 76 9.68 -10.70 -4.46
N TYR A 77 9.17 -9.48 -4.29
CA TYR A 77 8.79 -8.90 -3.01
C TYR A 77 7.32 -8.50 -3.05
N SER A 78 6.59 -8.70 -1.97
CA SER A 78 5.23 -8.16 -1.87
C SER A 78 5.29 -6.63 -1.87
N ARG A 79 4.56 -6.00 -2.80
CA ARG A 79 4.48 -4.54 -2.91
C ARG A 79 4.00 -3.90 -1.61
N ALA A 80 2.94 -4.45 -1.02
CA ALA A 80 2.40 -4.03 0.27
C ALA A 80 3.47 -4.03 1.38
N SER A 81 4.26 -5.11 1.45
CA SER A 81 5.31 -5.27 2.46
C SER A 81 6.42 -4.20 2.32
N CYS A 82 6.81 -3.85 1.09
CA CYS A 82 7.80 -2.82 0.83
C CYS A 82 7.31 -1.43 1.24
N LEU A 83 6.04 -1.11 0.97
CA LEU A 83 5.43 0.16 1.37
C LEU A 83 5.26 0.25 2.89
N ALA A 84 4.84 -0.83 3.53
CA ALA A 84 4.73 -0.92 5.00
C ALA A 84 6.09 -0.69 5.67
N TYR A 85 7.15 -1.32 5.16
CA TYR A 85 8.51 -1.12 5.63
C TYR A 85 8.93 0.36 5.58
N LYS A 86 8.71 1.04 4.44
CA LYS A 86 9.04 2.46 4.28
C LYS A 86 8.25 3.35 5.25
N ARG A 87 6.97 3.06 5.48
CA ARG A 87 6.13 3.80 6.43
C ARG A 87 6.63 3.61 7.87
N ALA A 88 6.93 2.39 8.28
CA ALA A 88 7.47 2.10 9.61
C ALA A 88 8.82 2.79 9.87
N TRP A 89 9.67 2.87 8.85
CA TRP A 89 10.94 3.61 8.94
C TRP A 89 10.76 5.12 9.10
N ARG A 90 9.74 5.71 8.48
CA ARG A 90 9.44 7.14 8.62
C ARG A 90 8.91 7.53 9.99
N ILE A 91 8.23 6.62 10.68
CA ILE A 91 7.64 6.89 12.01
C ILE A 91 8.72 6.83 13.11
N LYS A 92 9.86 6.17 12.87
CA LYS A 92 10.97 6.07 13.82
C LYS A 92 11.94 7.28 13.80
N GLN A 93 11.75 8.24 12.89
CA GLN A 93 12.52 9.48 12.81
C GLN A 93 11.76 10.62 13.49
#